data_AF-A0A1G1G2Z2-F1
#
_entry.id   AF-A0A1G1G2Z2-F1
#
_cell.length_a   1.000
_cell.length_b   1.000
_cell.length_c   1.000
_cell.angle_alpha   90.00
_cell.angle_beta   90.00
_cell.angle_gamma   90.00
#
_symmetry.space_group_name_H-M   'P 1'
#
loop_
_entity.id
_entity.type
_entity.pdbx_description
1 polymer ?
#
loop_
_entity_poly.entity_id
_entity_poly.type
_entity_poly.pdbx_seq_one_letter_code
_entity_poly.pdbx_strand_id
1 'polypeptide(L)'
;MIKKIEDLNYYELLEISTDASSQDIHRAYDRIRKIYEPNSIALYSLFSAEETTSINQRIEDAYRTLVYEESRKRYDALLRQSHQPPPATAAAPLAEKRYQAQPVQPSLSLHSDNRYLKNAEPAQEPLPPPMPAVVIPTPQPIPPTITEFTGSVLKALREQRSITVRTLADMTKLGTRYIDFIEAESFSKLPARPYLRGFLVLYAKALGYESERLVNEYLKRYDAVMNPPKQK
;
A
#
# COMPACT_ATOMS: atom_id res chain seq x y z
N MET A 1 -9.23 30.62 5.75
CA MET A 1 -8.19 30.38 4.73
C MET A 1 -7.43 29.14 5.14
N ILE A 2 -7.43 28.11 4.31
CA ILE A 2 -6.61 26.91 4.53
C ILE A 2 -5.19 27.30 4.14
N LYS A 3 -4.25 27.31 5.09
CA LYS A 3 -2.83 27.54 4.78
C LYS A 3 -2.36 26.40 3.89
N LYS A 4 -1.69 26.71 2.78
CA LYS A 4 -1.06 25.68 1.96
C LYS A 4 0.09 25.07 2.76
N ILE A 5 0.37 23.79 2.53
CA ILE A 5 1.53 23.09 3.13
C ILE A 5 2.84 23.83 2.78
N GLU A 6 2.82 24.54 1.65
CA GLU A 6 3.85 25.44 1.15
C GLU A 6 4.01 26.77 1.91
N ASP A 7 3.22 27.04 2.95
CA ASP A 7 3.41 28.23 3.77
C ASP A 7 3.72 27.86 5.23
N LEU A 8 3.81 26.56 5.53
CA LEU A 8 4.08 26.07 6.88
C LEU A 8 5.55 26.24 7.26
N ASN A 9 5.75 26.58 8.53
CA ASN A 9 7.03 26.52 9.23
C ASN A 9 7.55 25.06 9.24
N TYR A 10 8.86 24.86 9.27
CA TYR A 10 9.48 23.53 9.37
C TYR A 10 9.00 22.71 10.58
N TYR A 11 8.71 23.36 11.72
CA TYR A 11 8.14 22.69 12.88
C TYR A 11 6.68 22.26 12.65
N GLU A 12 5.88 23.11 11.99
CA GLU A 12 4.49 22.79 11.62
C GLU A 12 4.43 21.70 10.54
N LEU A 13 5.37 21.75 9.58
CA LEU A 13 5.49 20.78 8.49
C LEU A 13 5.86 19.38 9.02
N LEU A 14 6.70 19.31 10.05
CA LEU A 14 7.06 18.05 10.71
C LEU A 14 6.10 17.63 11.84
N GLU A 15 5.08 18.44 12.13
CA GLU A 15 4.14 18.25 13.24
C GLU A 15 4.84 18.07 14.61
N ILE A 16 5.90 18.86 14.86
CA ILE A 16 6.72 18.79 16.08
C ILE A 16 6.81 20.14 16.79
N SER A 17 7.07 20.09 18.10
CA SER A 17 7.32 21.28 18.91
C SER A 17 8.70 21.90 18.64
N THR A 18 8.82 23.21 18.86
CA THR A 18 10.11 23.93 18.86
C THR A 18 11.07 23.46 19.93
N ASP A 19 10.62 22.67 20.91
CA ASP A 19 11.43 22.07 21.97
C ASP A 19 11.77 20.60 21.71
N ALA A 20 11.39 20.03 20.56
CA ALA A 20 11.56 18.61 20.26
C ALA A 20 13.04 18.19 20.24
N SER A 21 13.34 16.97 20.70
CA SER A 21 14.68 16.39 20.67
C SER A 21 15.08 15.96 19.25
N SER A 22 16.38 15.84 18.98
CA SER A 22 16.90 15.33 17.70
C SER A 22 16.35 13.94 17.35
N GLN A 23 16.07 13.09 18.35
CA GLN A 23 15.44 11.79 18.13
C GLN A 23 13.98 11.91 17.70
N ASP A 24 13.25 12.88 18.24
CA ASP A 24 11.86 13.13 17.88
C ASP A 24 11.76 13.69 16.46
N ILE A 25 12.71 14.54 16.05
CA ILE A 25 12.82 15.05 14.68
C ILE A 25 13.02 13.91 13.67
N HIS A 26 13.87 12.93 13.97
CA HIS A 26 14.05 11.76 13.09
C HIS A 26 12.78 10.91 13.01
N ARG A 27 12.14 10.62 14.15
CA ARG A 27 10.89 9.85 14.19
C ARG A 27 9.76 10.54 13.44
N ALA A 28 9.67 11.87 13.54
CA ALA A 28 8.69 12.66 12.83
C ALA A 28 8.96 12.66 11.31
N TYR A 29 10.22 12.85 10.92
CA TYR A 29 10.64 12.77 9.52
C TYR A 29 10.31 11.40 8.91
N ASP A 30 10.65 10.29 9.57
CA ASP A 30 10.35 8.94 9.08
C ASP A 30 8.83 8.73 8.93
N ARG A 31 8.05 9.25 9.89
CA ARG A 31 6.58 9.16 9.84
C ARG A 31 6.03 9.91 8.64
N ILE A 32 6.43 11.17 8.45
CA ILE A 32 5.91 12.02 7.38
C ILE A 32 6.40 11.51 6.03
N ARG A 33 7.68 11.16 5.90
CA ARG A 33 8.22 10.56 4.67
C ARG A 33 7.42 9.33 4.26
N LYS A 34 7.01 8.47 5.20
CA LYS A 34 6.18 7.29 4.94
C LYS A 34 4.75 7.64 4.49
N ILE A 35 4.20 8.75 4.99
CA ILE A 35 2.86 9.24 4.61
C ILE A 35 2.90 9.88 3.21
N TYR A 36 3.97 10.63 2.92
CA TYR A 36 4.17 11.41 1.71
C TYR A 36 5.07 10.71 0.67
N GLU A 37 5.25 9.38 0.76
CA GLU A 37 6.05 8.64 -0.21
C GLU A 37 5.53 8.86 -1.64
N PRO A 38 6.42 8.87 -2.65
CA PRO A 38 6.03 9.01 -4.04
C PRO A 38 5.00 7.98 -4.51
N ASN A 39 4.88 6.85 -3.81
CA ASN A 39 3.96 5.74 -4.06
C ASN A 39 2.73 5.72 -3.11
N SER A 40 2.60 6.72 -2.24
CA SER A 40 1.50 6.80 -1.27
C SER A 40 0.21 7.20 -1.97
N ILE A 41 -0.77 6.30 -1.92
CA ILE A 41 -2.08 6.42 -2.60
C ILE A 41 -2.86 7.65 -2.14
N ALA A 42 -2.60 8.13 -0.93
CA ALA A 42 -3.27 9.30 -0.37
C ALA A 42 -2.89 10.62 -1.10
N LEU A 43 -1.74 10.67 -1.78
CA LEU A 43 -1.24 11.91 -2.41
C LEU A 43 -1.82 12.17 -3.79
N TYR A 44 -1.97 11.13 -4.62
CA TYR A 44 -2.32 11.29 -6.04
C TYR A 44 -3.71 11.90 -6.30
N SER A 45 -4.59 11.90 -5.29
CA SER A 45 -5.92 12.52 -5.40
C SER A 45 -5.98 13.94 -4.83
N LEU A 46 -4.95 14.38 -4.09
CA LEU A 46 -4.94 15.65 -3.37
C LEU A 46 -3.93 16.66 -3.95
N PHE A 47 -2.85 16.17 -4.57
CA PHE A 47 -1.76 17.00 -5.09
C PHE A 47 -1.30 16.50 -6.46
N SER A 48 -0.86 17.42 -7.33
CA SER A 48 -0.19 17.07 -8.58
C SER A 48 1.20 16.45 -8.34
N ALA A 49 1.78 15.84 -9.38
CA ALA A 49 3.12 15.25 -9.30
C ALA A 49 4.20 16.31 -9.01
N GLU A 50 4.02 17.53 -9.52
CA GLU A 50 4.91 18.66 -9.29
C GLU A 50 4.81 19.13 -7.82
N GLU A 51 3.59 19.34 -7.31
CA GLU A 51 3.34 19.71 -5.91
C GLU A 51 3.87 18.66 -4.93
N THR A 52 3.71 17.37 -5.24
CA THR A 52 4.22 16.27 -4.41
C THR A 52 5.75 16.30 -4.31
N THR A 53 6.42 16.64 -5.41
CA THR A 53 7.89 16.77 -5.45
C THR A 53 8.33 17.95 -4.59
N SER A 54 7.65 19.09 -4.72
CA SER A 54 7.89 20.29 -3.90
C SER A 54 7.67 20.02 -2.41
N ILE A 55 6.61 19.31 -2.05
CA ILE A 55 6.31 18.92 -0.65
C ILE A 55 7.42 18.02 -0.10
N ASN A 56 7.82 16.98 -0.84
CA ASN A 56 8.89 16.07 -0.42
C ASN A 56 10.23 16.79 -0.26
N GLN A 57 10.57 17.68 -1.20
CA GLN A 57 11.79 18.48 -1.11
C GLN A 57 11.78 19.38 0.12
N ARG A 58 10.64 19.97 0.44
CA ARG A 58 10.50 20.83 1.61
C ARG A 58 10.56 20.08 2.94
N ILE A 59 10.04 18.85 3.00
CA ILE A 59 10.19 17.96 4.16
C ILE A 59 11.68 17.63 4.38
N GLU A 60 12.42 17.37 3.30
CA GLU A 60 13.86 17.10 3.34
C GLU A 60 14.65 18.32 3.84
N ASP A 61 14.33 19.51 3.33
CA ASP A 61 14.96 20.77 3.74
C ASP A 61 14.68 21.09 5.22
N ALA A 62 13.44 20.85 5.68
CA ALA A 62 13.06 21.01 7.07
C ALA A 62 13.88 20.08 7.98
N TYR A 63 14.00 18.81 7.62
CA TYR A 63 14.81 17.83 8.38
C TYR A 63 16.29 18.24 8.42
N ARG A 64 16.90 18.58 7.28
CA ARG A 64 18.30 19.03 7.21
C ARG A 64 18.59 20.25 8.07
N THR A 65 17.63 21.16 8.17
CA THR A 65 17.75 22.38 8.98
C THR A 65 17.59 22.07 10.47
N LEU A 66 16.67 21.17 10.85
CA LEU A 66 16.30 20.91 12.24
C LEU A 66 17.16 19.84 12.94
N VAL A 67 17.75 18.89 12.19
CA VAL A 67 18.58 17.80 12.72
C VAL A 67 19.84 18.30 13.41
N TYR A 68 20.50 19.30 12.82
CA TYR A 68 21.75 19.85 13.34
C TYR A 68 21.46 21.06 14.25
N GLU A 69 22.01 21.02 15.47
CA GLU A 69 21.74 22.03 16.49
C GLU A 69 22.16 23.45 16.06
N GLU A 70 23.27 23.57 15.31
CA GLU A 70 23.76 24.86 14.81
C GLU A 70 22.82 25.46 13.74
N SER A 71 22.36 24.63 12.80
CA SER A 71 21.40 25.01 11.76
C SER A 71 20.04 25.38 12.36
N ARG A 72 19.58 24.63 13.37
CA ARG A 72 18.34 24.90 14.11
C ARG A 72 18.39 26.24 14.84
N LYS A 73 19.49 26.54 15.54
CA LYS A 73 19.69 27.83 16.22
C LYS A 73 19.64 29.00 15.23
N ARG A 74 20.26 28.85 14.06
CA ARG A 74 20.22 29.87 12.99
C ARG A 74 18.80 30.06 12.45
N TYR A 75 18.07 28.97 12.23
CA TYR A 75 16.69 29.02 11.77
C TYR A 75 15.76 29.68 12.81
N ASP A 76 15.88 29.30 14.08
CA ASP A 76 15.11 29.89 15.18
C ASP A 76 15.38 31.39 15.34
N ALA A 77 16.63 31.82 15.10
CA ALA A 77 17.00 33.24 15.09
C ALA A 77 16.34 34.00 13.93
N LEU A 78 16.25 33.40 12.74
CA LEU A 78 15.53 33.96 11.59
C LEU A 78 14.03 34.04 11.85
N LEU A 79 13.45 32.99 12.47
CA LEU A 79 12.03 32.91 12.79
C LEU A 79 11.62 33.96 13.86
N ARG A 80 12.52 34.28 14.80
CA ARG A 80 12.32 35.39 15.75
C ARG A 80 12.34 36.77 15.08
N GLN A 81 13.13 36.96 14.03
CA GLN A 81 13.20 38.24 13.34
C GLN A 81 11.97 38.51 12.46
N SER A 82 11.29 37.49 11.95
CA SER A 82 10.15 37.60 11.04
C SER A 82 8.77 37.73 11.71
N HIS A 83 8.67 37.67 13.05
CA HIS A 83 7.44 37.77 13.85
C HIS A 83 6.33 36.74 13.49
N GLN A 84 6.39 35.57 14.13
CA GLN A 84 5.38 35.15 15.12
C GLN A 84 5.95 34.01 15.99
N PRO A 85 6.33 34.25 17.25
CA PRO A 85 6.46 33.16 18.20
C PRO A 85 5.03 32.65 18.51
N PRO A 86 4.72 31.34 18.40
CA PRO A 86 3.64 30.81 19.21
C PRO A 86 4.01 31.07 20.67
N PRO A 87 3.03 31.38 21.55
CA PRO A 87 3.33 31.66 22.94
C PRO A 87 4.14 30.49 23.51
N ALA A 88 5.16 30.83 24.31
CA ALA A 88 5.71 29.92 25.29
C ALA A 88 4.54 29.47 26.17
N THR A 89 3.82 28.46 25.70
CA THR A 89 2.81 27.81 26.50
C THR A 89 3.63 26.90 27.38
N ALA A 90 4.06 27.48 28.50
CA ALA A 90 4.45 26.74 29.68
C ALA A 90 3.58 25.51 29.75
N ALA A 91 4.22 24.36 29.91
CA ALA A 91 3.60 23.07 30.17
C ALA A 91 2.29 23.24 30.98
N ALA A 92 1.16 23.32 30.27
CA ALA A 92 -0.12 22.99 30.84
C ALA A 92 -0.25 21.50 30.56
N PRO A 93 -0.36 20.66 31.59
CA PRO A 93 -0.48 19.24 31.39
C PRO A 93 -1.70 19.06 30.51
N LEU A 94 -1.53 18.45 29.33
CA LEU A 94 -2.61 17.66 28.79
C LEU A 94 -2.86 16.64 29.89
N ALA A 95 -3.82 16.97 30.76
CA ALA A 95 -4.40 16.06 31.69
C ALA A 95 -4.68 14.84 30.84
N GLU A 96 -3.89 13.79 31.08
CA GLU A 96 -4.27 12.45 30.73
C GLU A 96 -5.69 12.36 31.23
N LYS A 97 -6.67 12.39 30.32
CA LYS A 97 -7.75 11.45 30.49
C LYS A 97 -7.03 10.12 30.49
N ARG A 98 -6.62 9.74 31.71
CA ARG A 98 -6.46 8.38 32.12
C ARG A 98 -7.78 7.76 31.69
N TYR A 99 -7.79 7.26 30.46
CA TYR A 99 -8.40 5.99 30.21
C TYR A 99 -7.72 5.09 31.22
N GLN A 100 -8.31 5.01 32.43
CA GLN A 100 -8.24 3.77 33.16
C GLN A 100 -8.69 2.77 32.12
N ALA A 101 -7.75 2.00 31.60
CA ALA A 101 -8.07 0.76 30.95
C ALA A 101 -8.73 -0.08 32.05
N GLN A 102 -10.02 0.14 32.27
CA GLN A 102 -10.84 -0.98 32.68
C GLN A 102 -10.66 -1.98 31.54
N PRO A 103 -10.18 -3.19 31.84
CA PRO A 103 -10.16 -4.24 30.84
C PRO A 103 -11.62 -4.59 30.55
N VAL A 104 -12.28 -3.82 29.67
CA VAL A 104 -13.51 -4.25 29.03
C VAL A 104 -13.07 -5.20 27.92
N GLN A 105 -12.62 -6.37 28.34
CA GLN A 105 -12.79 -7.53 27.50
C GLN A 105 -14.31 -7.68 27.33
N PRO A 106 -14.85 -7.76 26.10
CA PRO A 106 -15.84 -8.79 25.89
C PRO A 106 -15.08 -10.09 26.13
N SER A 107 -15.16 -10.62 27.35
CA SER A 107 -14.85 -12.02 27.57
C SER A 107 -15.86 -12.77 26.71
N LEU A 108 -15.51 -13.05 25.46
CA LEU A 108 -16.02 -14.22 24.78
C LEU A 108 -15.58 -15.36 25.69
N SER A 109 -16.48 -15.80 26.56
CA SER A 109 -16.34 -17.08 27.24
C SER A 109 -16.21 -18.10 26.13
N LEU A 110 -14.97 -18.50 25.85
CA LEU A 110 -14.64 -19.73 25.18
C LEU A 110 -15.22 -20.84 26.05
N HIS A 111 -16.52 -21.07 25.92
CA HIS A 111 -17.13 -22.30 26.39
C HIS A 111 -16.37 -23.38 25.64
N SER A 112 -15.61 -24.16 26.40
CA SER A 112 -14.79 -25.27 25.94
C SER A 112 -15.67 -26.47 25.54
N ASP A 113 -16.75 -26.21 24.83
CA ASP A 113 -17.57 -27.20 24.16
C ASP A 113 -17.23 -27.17 22.67
N ASN A 114 -15.93 -27.21 22.36
CA ASN A 114 -15.47 -27.70 21.08
C ASN A 114 -15.80 -29.18 20.99
N ARG A 115 -16.99 -29.50 20.50
CA ARG A 115 -17.44 -30.87 20.16
C ARG A 115 -16.55 -31.55 19.11
N TYR A 116 -15.55 -30.85 18.57
CA TYR A 116 -14.55 -31.36 17.64
C TYR A 116 -13.34 -32.02 18.32
N LEU A 117 -13.19 -31.95 19.64
CA LEU A 117 -12.05 -32.56 20.36
C LEU A 117 -12.37 -33.91 21.03
N LYS A 118 -13.59 -34.45 20.91
CA LYS A 118 -13.96 -35.65 21.67
C LYS A 118 -13.58 -36.98 21.01
N ASN A 119 -13.19 -36.99 19.73
CA ASN A 119 -12.87 -38.22 19.00
C ASN A 119 -11.57 -38.14 18.18
N ALA A 120 -10.61 -37.28 18.54
CA ALA A 120 -9.29 -37.33 17.91
C ALA A 120 -8.36 -38.17 18.79
N GLU A 121 -8.33 -39.48 18.53
CA GLU A 121 -7.21 -40.33 18.96
C GLU A 121 -5.87 -39.69 18.55
N PRO A 122 -4.81 -39.83 19.35
CA PRO A 122 -3.49 -39.36 18.99
C PRO A 122 -2.95 -40.19 17.82
N ALA A 123 -3.25 -39.79 16.59
CA ALA A 123 -2.59 -40.29 15.41
C ALA A 123 -1.15 -39.77 15.44
N GLN A 124 -0.20 -40.67 15.75
CA GLN A 124 1.20 -40.47 15.45
C GLN A 124 1.31 -40.27 13.93
N GLU A 125 1.49 -39.03 13.49
CA GLU A 125 1.69 -38.73 12.08
C GLU A 125 3.07 -39.28 11.69
N PRO A 126 3.15 -40.27 10.77
CA PRO A 126 4.44 -40.83 10.39
C PRO A 126 5.26 -39.74 9.70
N LEU A 127 6.57 -39.72 9.98
CA LEU A 127 7.51 -38.82 9.33
C LEU A 127 7.26 -38.80 7.81
N PRO A 128 7.15 -37.61 7.18
CA PRO A 128 6.93 -37.55 5.74
C PRO A 128 8.09 -38.26 5.02
N PRO A 129 7.82 -39.10 4.00
CA PRO A 129 8.87 -39.75 3.24
C PRO A 129 9.80 -38.69 2.62
N PRO A 130 11.10 -39.01 2.41
CA PRO A 130 12.00 -38.08 1.71
C PRO A 130 11.37 -37.72 0.37
N MET A 131 11.18 -36.42 0.14
CA MET A 131 10.51 -35.91 -1.06
C MET A 131 11.18 -36.51 -2.32
N PRO A 132 10.42 -36.99 -3.31
CA PRO A 132 11.01 -37.24 -4.62
C PRO A 132 11.62 -35.93 -5.09
N ALA A 133 12.85 -35.99 -5.62
CA ALA A 133 13.57 -34.85 -6.17
C ALA A 133 12.58 -33.98 -6.96
N VAL A 134 12.36 -32.75 -6.49
CA VAL A 134 11.54 -31.77 -7.20
C VAL A 134 12.18 -31.63 -8.57
N VAL A 135 11.54 -32.23 -9.58
CA VAL A 135 11.85 -31.95 -10.97
C VAL A 135 11.47 -30.49 -11.13
N ILE A 136 12.47 -29.60 -11.04
CA ILE A 136 12.34 -28.20 -11.42
C ILE A 136 11.85 -28.28 -12.87
N PRO A 137 10.60 -27.90 -13.19
CA PRO A 137 10.20 -27.87 -14.57
C PRO A 137 11.11 -26.86 -15.25
N THR A 138 11.86 -27.35 -16.22
CA THR A 138 12.76 -26.58 -17.07
C THR A 138 12.02 -25.30 -17.49
N PRO A 139 12.62 -24.10 -17.34
CA PRO A 139 11.98 -22.88 -17.81
C PRO A 139 11.71 -23.02 -19.30
N GLN A 140 10.44 -23.16 -19.65
CA GLN A 140 10.01 -23.17 -21.04
C GLN A 140 10.44 -21.82 -21.65
N PRO A 141 11.24 -21.81 -22.72
CA PRO A 141 11.58 -20.57 -23.40
C PRO A 141 10.30 -19.99 -24.00
N ILE A 142 9.87 -18.84 -23.48
CA ILE A 142 8.63 -18.19 -23.90
C ILE A 142 8.92 -17.39 -25.17
N PRO A 143 8.08 -17.51 -26.22
CA PRO A 143 8.31 -16.89 -27.53
C PRO A 143 8.42 -15.35 -27.45
N PRO A 144 9.23 -14.72 -28.33
CA PRO A 144 9.51 -13.28 -28.34
C PRO A 144 8.30 -12.41 -28.77
N THR A 145 7.11 -12.98 -28.95
CA THR A 145 5.93 -12.27 -29.43
C THR A 145 4.70 -12.73 -28.65
N ILE A 146 4.19 -11.86 -27.76
CA ILE A 146 2.92 -12.08 -27.07
C ILE A 146 1.81 -11.99 -28.13
N THR A 147 1.33 -13.14 -28.59
CA THR A 147 0.25 -13.27 -29.57
C THR A 147 -1.11 -12.99 -28.93
N GLU A 148 -1.33 -13.40 -27.68
CA GLU A 148 -2.62 -13.28 -26.97
C GLU A 148 -2.46 -12.95 -25.48
N PHE A 149 -3.40 -12.18 -24.92
CA PHE A 149 -3.45 -11.84 -23.49
C PHE A 149 -4.56 -12.63 -22.76
N THR A 150 -4.29 -13.91 -22.51
CA THR A 150 -5.11 -14.78 -21.63
C THR A 150 -4.72 -14.62 -20.16
N GLY A 151 -5.61 -14.99 -19.24
CA GLY A 151 -5.31 -15.01 -17.80
C GLY A 151 -4.04 -15.82 -17.45
N SER A 152 -3.82 -16.96 -18.10
CA SER A 152 -2.59 -17.76 -17.94
C SER A 152 -1.33 -17.04 -18.43
N VAL A 153 -1.44 -16.26 -19.52
CA VAL A 153 -0.34 -15.41 -20.00
C VAL A 153 -0.10 -14.25 -19.03
N LEU A 154 -1.16 -13.61 -18.52
CA LEU A 154 -1.03 -12.54 -17.53
C LEU A 154 -0.32 -13.02 -16.26
N LYS A 155 -0.58 -14.25 -15.82
CA LYS A 155 0.13 -14.92 -14.72
C LYS A 155 1.61 -15.13 -15.06
N ALA A 156 1.90 -15.69 -16.23
CA ALA A 156 3.28 -15.92 -16.67
C ALA A 156 4.08 -14.62 -16.78
N LEU A 157 3.47 -13.54 -17.30
CA LEU A 157 4.10 -12.22 -17.39
C LEU A 157 4.40 -11.62 -16.01
N ARG A 158 3.52 -11.83 -15.04
CA ARG A 158 3.74 -11.43 -13.64
C ARG A 158 4.91 -12.21 -13.03
N GLU A 159 4.92 -13.52 -13.20
CA GLU A 159 5.95 -14.42 -12.65
C GLU A 159 7.32 -14.18 -13.29
N GLN A 160 7.39 -13.90 -14.60
CA GLN A 160 8.62 -13.54 -15.30
C GLN A 160 9.28 -12.29 -14.70
N ARG A 161 8.47 -11.37 -14.17
CA ARG A 161 8.96 -10.15 -13.51
C ARG A 161 9.21 -10.34 -12.02
N SER A 162 9.10 -11.57 -11.50
CA SER A 162 9.22 -11.89 -10.08
C SER A 162 8.26 -11.09 -9.19
N ILE A 163 7.10 -10.71 -9.73
CA ILE A 163 6.08 -9.97 -8.98
C ILE A 163 5.13 -11.00 -8.34
N THR A 164 4.93 -10.94 -7.03
CA THR A 164 3.92 -11.80 -6.37
C THR A 164 2.51 -11.21 -6.53
N VAL A 165 1.46 -12.03 -6.40
CA VAL A 165 0.07 -11.55 -6.38
C VAL A 165 -0.14 -10.46 -5.32
N ARG A 166 0.48 -10.64 -4.14
CA ARG A 166 0.42 -9.65 -3.05
C ARG A 166 1.11 -8.35 -3.43
N THR A 167 2.32 -8.42 -4.00
CA THR A 167 3.05 -7.25 -4.49
C THR A 167 2.25 -6.51 -5.56
N LEU A 168 1.64 -7.24 -6.50
CA LEU A 168 0.82 -6.64 -7.54
C LEU A 168 -0.44 -5.98 -6.97
N ALA A 169 -1.09 -6.61 -5.99
CA ALA A 169 -2.20 -6.02 -5.23
C ALA A 169 -1.78 -4.72 -4.53
N ASP A 170 -0.61 -4.72 -3.89
CA ASP A 170 -0.08 -3.56 -3.17
C ASP A 170 0.28 -2.41 -4.13
N MET A 171 0.75 -2.71 -5.34
CA MET A 171 1.07 -1.71 -6.38
C MET A 171 -0.19 -1.15 -7.05
N THR A 172 -1.17 -1.99 -7.34
CA THR A 172 -2.37 -1.63 -8.13
C THR A 172 -3.58 -1.24 -7.27
N LYS A 173 -3.51 -1.47 -5.95
CA LYS A 173 -4.65 -1.43 -5.02
C LYS A 173 -5.80 -2.39 -5.37
N LEU A 174 -5.56 -3.36 -6.25
CA LEU A 174 -6.53 -4.42 -6.51
C LEU A 174 -6.52 -5.42 -5.35
N GLY A 175 -7.70 -5.92 -4.96
CA GLY A 175 -7.75 -7.02 -4.00
C GLY A 175 -7.06 -8.27 -4.58
N THR A 176 -6.27 -8.98 -3.78
CA THR A 176 -5.54 -10.20 -4.21
C THR A 176 -6.45 -11.22 -4.90
N ARG A 177 -7.67 -11.40 -4.36
CA ARG A 177 -8.69 -12.27 -4.96
C ARG A 177 -9.06 -11.88 -6.40
N TYR A 178 -9.11 -10.59 -6.72
CA TYR A 178 -9.42 -10.15 -8.08
C TYR A 178 -8.29 -10.42 -9.04
N ILE A 179 -7.03 -10.31 -8.60
CA ILE A 179 -5.87 -10.72 -9.39
C ILE A 179 -5.93 -12.23 -9.67
N ASP A 180 -6.21 -13.04 -8.64
CA ASP A 180 -6.37 -14.49 -8.82
C ASP A 180 -7.51 -14.82 -9.79
N PHE A 181 -8.66 -14.12 -9.70
CA PHE A 181 -9.78 -14.33 -10.62
C PHE A 181 -9.49 -13.90 -12.05
N ILE A 182 -8.69 -12.84 -12.24
CA ILE A 182 -8.24 -12.39 -13.57
C ILE A 182 -7.29 -13.42 -14.18
N GLU A 183 -6.29 -13.88 -13.42
CA GLU A 183 -5.32 -14.87 -13.87
C GLU A 183 -5.95 -16.25 -14.15
N ALA A 184 -6.96 -16.63 -13.35
CA ALA A 184 -7.70 -17.88 -13.52
C ALA A 184 -8.89 -17.77 -14.51
N GLU A 185 -9.10 -16.61 -15.15
CA GLU A 185 -10.25 -16.33 -16.02
C GLU A 185 -11.60 -16.75 -15.39
N SER A 186 -11.72 -16.58 -14.07
CA SER A 186 -12.92 -16.92 -13.32
C SER A 186 -13.98 -15.83 -13.51
N PHE A 187 -14.48 -15.69 -14.73
CA PHE A 187 -15.31 -14.56 -15.15
C PHE A 187 -16.53 -14.36 -14.24
N SER A 188 -17.16 -15.43 -13.76
CA SER A 188 -18.34 -15.38 -12.86
C SER A 188 -18.10 -14.67 -11.53
N LYS A 189 -16.85 -14.56 -11.09
CA LYS A 189 -16.45 -13.92 -9.82
C LYS A 189 -15.89 -12.51 -10.02
N LEU A 190 -15.71 -12.08 -11.27
CA LEU A 190 -15.22 -10.75 -11.61
C LEU A 190 -16.31 -9.69 -11.42
N PRO A 191 -15.94 -8.44 -11.13
CA PRO A 191 -16.91 -7.35 -11.03
C PRO A 191 -17.50 -7.01 -12.39
N ALA A 192 -18.51 -6.13 -12.40
CA ALA A 192 -19.14 -5.68 -13.64
C ALA A 192 -18.11 -5.09 -14.64
N ARG A 193 -18.40 -5.27 -15.92
CA ARG A 193 -17.55 -4.90 -17.07
C ARG A 193 -16.83 -3.54 -16.96
N PRO A 194 -17.47 -2.44 -16.51
CA PRO A 194 -16.78 -1.15 -16.36
C PRO A 194 -15.64 -1.17 -15.33
N TYR A 195 -15.83 -1.88 -14.21
CA TYR A 195 -14.82 -2.02 -13.16
C TYR A 195 -13.70 -2.96 -13.60
N LEU A 196 -14.06 -4.07 -14.25
CA LEU A 196 -13.08 -5.02 -14.81
C LEU A 196 -12.14 -4.33 -15.79
N ARG A 197 -12.66 -3.44 -16.66
CA ARG A 197 -11.84 -2.63 -17.56
C ARG A 197 -10.78 -1.83 -16.80
N GLY A 198 -11.17 -1.15 -15.73
CA GLY A 198 -10.25 -0.38 -14.88
C GLY A 198 -9.18 -1.27 -14.25
N PHE A 199 -9.57 -2.45 -13.78
CA PHE A 199 -8.64 -3.40 -13.15
C PHE A 199 -7.59 -3.90 -14.14
N LEU A 200 -8.00 -4.22 -15.36
CA LEU A 200 -7.10 -4.66 -16.44
C LEU A 200 -6.12 -3.55 -16.86
N VAL A 201 -6.56 -2.28 -16.88
CA VAL A 201 -5.67 -1.13 -17.14
C VAL A 201 -4.59 -1.02 -16.06
N LEU A 202 -4.96 -1.11 -14.79
CA LEU A 202 -4.01 -1.06 -13.66
C LEU A 202 -3.04 -2.24 -13.70
N TYR A 203 -3.55 -3.44 -13.99
CA TYR A 203 -2.75 -4.65 -14.15
C TYR A 203 -1.71 -4.51 -15.27
N ALA A 204 -2.15 -4.07 -16.46
CA ALA A 204 -1.28 -3.86 -17.61
C ALA A 204 -0.18 -2.83 -17.34
N LYS A 205 -0.54 -1.70 -16.73
CA LYS A 205 0.40 -0.63 -16.36
C LYS A 205 1.43 -1.08 -15.33
N ALA A 206 1.01 -1.85 -14.31
CA ALA A 206 1.94 -2.41 -13.32
C ALA A 206 2.92 -3.40 -13.94
N LEU A 207 2.49 -4.11 -14.98
CA LEU A 207 3.37 -4.93 -15.82
C LEU A 207 3.98 -4.15 -16.98
N GLY A 208 3.94 -2.82 -17.05
CA GLY A 208 4.56 -2.04 -18.13
C GLY A 208 4.19 -2.49 -19.55
N TYR A 209 2.97 -2.98 -19.78
CA TYR A 209 2.44 -3.34 -21.10
C TYR A 209 1.39 -2.32 -21.55
N GLU A 210 1.22 -2.22 -22.87
CA GLU A 210 0.16 -1.42 -23.48
C GLU A 210 -1.23 -1.88 -23.03
N SER A 211 -1.90 -1.01 -22.28
CA SER A 211 -3.17 -1.35 -21.61
C SER A 211 -4.32 -1.58 -22.58
N GLU A 212 -4.35 -0.89 -23.72
CA GLU A 212 -5.48 -0.94 -24.65
C GLU A 212 -5.62 -2.32 -25.33
N ARG A 213 -4.51 -2.90 -25.79
CA ARG A 213 -4.50 -4.23 -26.42
C ARG A 213 -4.90 -5.33 -25.43
N LEU A 214 -4.33 -5.30 -24.22
CA LEU A 214 -4.62 -6.29 -23.17
C LEU A 214 -6.09 -6.25 -22.75
N VAL A 215 -6.63 -5.05 -22.52
CA VAL A 215 -8.02 -4.85 -22.11
C VAL A 215 -8.98 -5.36 -23.19
N ASN A 216 -8.74 -5.02 -24.45
CA ASN A 216 -9.64 -5.40 -25.54
C ASN A 216 -9.69 -6.93 -25.73
N GLU A 217 -8.52 -7.58 -25.75
CA GLU A 217 -8.44 -9.05 -25.89
C GLU A 217 -9.09 -9.78 -24.72
N TYR A 218 -8.86 -9.32 -23.49
CA TYR A 218 -9.45 -9.93 -22.30
C TYR A 218 -10.96 -9.71 -22.24
N LEU A 219 -11.45 -8.50 -22.51
CA LEU A 219 -12.89 -8.20 -22.47
C LEU A 219 -13.67 -8.93 -23.56
N LYS A 220 -13.06 -9.19 -24.72
CA LYS A 220 -13.68 -10.02 -25.78
C LYS A 220 -14.00 -11.43 -25.27
N ARG A 221 -13.09 -12.03 -24.49
CA ARG A 221 -13.30 -13.36 -23.87
C ARG A 221 -14.34 -13.30 -22.76
N TYR A 222 -14.25 -12.28 -21.91
CA TYR A 222 -15.25 -12.02 -20.87
C TYR A 222 -16.66 -11.91 -21.45
N ASP A 223 -16.85 -11.11 -22.51
CA ASP A 223 -18.15 -10.90 -23.15
C ASP A 223 -18.67 -12.18 -23.82
N ALA A 224 -17.79 -12.98 -24.43
CA ALA A 224 -18.17 -14.26 -25.04
C ALA A 224 -18.77 -15.25 -24.03
N VAL A 225 -18.30 -15.21 -22.78
CA VAL A 225 -18.76 -16.08 -21.70
C VAL A 225 -19.97 -15.48 -20.96
N MET A 226 -19.94 -14.18 -20.68
CA MET A 226 -20.94 -13.51 -19.85
C MET A 226 -22.16 -13.01 -20.60
N ASN A 227 -22.03 -12.74 -21.88
CA ASN A 227 -23.13 -12.30 -22.73
C ASN A 227 -23.12 -13.13 -24.01
N PRO A 228 -23.43 -14.44 -23.91
CA PRO A 228 -23.47 -15.31 -25.07
C PRO A 228 -24.44 -14.71 -26.10
N PRO A 229 -24.07 -14.69 -27.39
CA PRO A 229 -24.94 -14.14 -28.42
C PRO A 229 -26.28 -14.87 -28.34
N LYS A 230 -27.38 -14.11 -28.21
CA LYS A 230 -28.74 -14.66 -28.26
C LYS A 230 -28.87 -15.43 -29.57
N GLN A 231 -28.87 -16.76 -29.50
CA GLN A 231 -29.22 -17.60 -30.64
C GLN A 231 -30.63 -17.19 -31.06
N LYS A 232 -30.72 -16.64 -32.29
CA LYS A 232 -31.99 -16.43 -32.98
C LYS A 232 -32.49 -17.75 -33.53
#